data_AF-A0A7V5GZF5-F1
#
_entry.id   AF-A0A7V5GZF5-F1
#
_cell.length_a   1.000
_cell.length_b   1.000
_cell.length_c   1.000
_cell.angle_alpha   90.00
_cell.angle_beta   90.00
_cell.angle_gamma   90.00
#
_symmetry.space_group_name_H-M   'P 1'
#
loop_
_entity.id
_entity.type
_entity.pdbx_description
1 polymer ?
#
loop_
_entity_poly.entity_id
_entity_poly.type
_entity_poly.pdbx_seq_one_letter_code
_entity_poly.pdbx_strand_id
1 'polypeptide(L)'
;MYFEVAGITVNPLIPPLVAFIISVFTSTGGVSGAFIILPFQVSVLGFTSPAVSATNQLYNVVAIPSGVYRYIREGRMVWPLTWIVIAGTLPGVLIGALVRINYLSNPSSFKVFAGFVLLYIGFRILREILSRKKPKTLEAEQKFNEIVKNLRAKHSKAKLPKAKVLRFNLNVLEYEFVGERFNVKTIPIFLISSIVGIVGGIYGIGGGAIMAPIYVTFFNL
;
A
#
# COMPACT_ATOMS: atom_id res chain seq x y z
N MET A 1 13.79 -22.03 19.04
CA MET A 1 14.46 -20.87 19.65
C MET A 1 13.41 -20.09 20.42
N TYR A 2 13.73 -19.65 21.64
CA TYR A 2 12.83 -18.80 22.41
C TYR A 2 13.10 -17.33 22.08
N PHE A 3 12.04 -16.55 21.84
CA PHE A 3 12.12 -15.12 21.55
C PHE A 3 11.52 -14.35 22.72
N GLU A 4 12.37 -13.79 23.59
CA GLU A 4 11.96 -13.15 24.86
C GLU A 4 10.99 -11.99 24.64
N VAL A 5 11.27 -11.11 23.67
CA VAL A 5 10.41 -9.95 23.36
C VAL A 5 9.03 -10.36 22.85
N ALA A 6 8.94 -11.51 22.17
CA ALA A 6 7.69 -12.01 21.62
C ALA A 6 6.97 -12.98 22.55
N GLY A 7 7.66 -13.54 23.55
CA GLY A 7 7.12 -14.56 24.46
C GLY A 7 6.80 -15.89 23.78
N ILE A 8 7.43 -16.20 22.64
CA ILE A 8 7.11 -17.39 21.82
C ILE A 8 8.33 -18.30 21.62
N THR A 9 8.05 -19.59 21.52
CA THR A 9 9.04 -20.60 21.09
C THR A 9 8.72 -20.99 19.65
N VAL A 10 9.59 -20.64 18.71
CA VAL A 10 9.41 -21.00 17.31
C VAL A 10 10.72 -21.49 16.69
N ASN A 11 10.62 -22.37 15.69
CA ASN A 11 11.77 -22.71 14.86
C ASN A 11 12.16 -21.49 14.01
N PRO A 12 13.42 -21.00 14.06
CA PRO A 12 13.87 -19.82 13.31
C PRO A 12 13.63 -19.88 11.80
N LEU A 13 13.47 -21.07 11.23
CA LEU A 13 13.21 -21.25 9.79
C LEU A 13 11.75 -20.99 9.40
N ILE A 14 10.80 -21.07 10.36
CA ILE A 14 9.37 -20.92 10.06
C ILE A 14 9.03 -19.48 9.61
N PRO A 15 9.40 -18.41 10.34
CA PRO A 15 9.05 -17.05 9.93
C PRO A 15 9.59 -16.65 8.55
N PRO A 16 10.87 -16.92 8.19
CA PRO A 16 11.39 -16.66 6.85
C PRO A 16 10.65 -17.45 5.76
N LEU A 17 10.36 -18.73 6.00
CA LEU A 17 9.66 -19.58 5.02
C LEU A 17 8.24 -19.06 4.74
N VAL A 18 7.50 -18.73 5.80
CA VAL A 18 6.13 -18.19 5.64
C VAL A 18 6.15 -16.82 4.98
N ALA A 19 7.08 -15.94 5.36
CA ALA A 19 7.26 -14.65 4.71
C ALA A 19 7.59 -14.79 3.22
N PHE A 20 8.42 -15.78 2.85
CA PHE A 20 8.75 -16.10 1.47
C PHE A 20 7.51 -16.56 0.69
N ILE A 21 6.75 -17.53 1.22
CA ILE A 21 5.52 -18.03 0.59
C ILE A 21 4.52 -16.88 0.38
N ILE A 22 4.27 -16.08 1.42
CA ILE A 22 3.38 -14.92 1.33
C ILE A 22 3.86 -13.97 0.24
N SER A 23 5.16 -13.64 0.24
CA SER A 23 5.73 -12.69 -0.72
C SER A 23 5.63 -13.18 -2.17
N VAL A 24 5.81 -14.49 -2.43
CA VAL A 24 5.61 -15.06 -3.77
C VAL A 24 4.21 -14.76 -4.28
N PHE A 25 3.18 -14.98 -3.48
CA PHE A 25 1.80 -14.71 -3.89
C PHE A 25 1.48 -13.22 -3.95
N THR A 26 1.83 -12.44 -2.92
CA THR A 26 1.46 -11.02 -2.86
C THR A 26 2.22 -10.15 -3.86
N SER A 27 3.42 -10.56 -4.26
CA SER A 27 4.20 -9.85 -5.29
C SER A 27 3.50 -9.79 -6.64
N THR A 28 2.78 -10.86 -7.03
CA THR A 28 2.00 -10.90 -8.28
C THR A 28 0.87 -9.87 -8.32
N GLY A 29 0.24 -9.60 -7.18
CA GLY A 29 -0.82 -8.60 -7.04
C GLY A 29 -0.31 -7.18 -6.80
N GLY A 30 1.02 -6.97 -6.75
CA GLY A 30 1.60 -5.66 -6.44
C GLY A 30 1.31 -5.15 -5.03
N VAL A 31 0.91 -6.03 -4.11
CA VAL A 31 0.58 -5.67 -2.72
C VAL A 31 1.70 -6.12 -1.78
N SER A 32 2.00 -5.32 -0.76
CA SER A 32 2.97 -5.68 0.28
C SER A 32 2.49 -6.90 1.07
N GLY A 33 3.31 -7.96 1.20
CA GLY A 33 2.96 -9.15 2.01
C GLY A 33 2.71 -8.87 3.49
N ALA A 34 3.10 -7.67 3.95
CA ALA A 34 2.95 -7.16 5.30
C ALA A 34 1.53 -7.31 5.88
N PHE A 35 0.48 -7.21 5.06
CA PHE A 35 -0.90 -7.30 5.56
C PHE A 35 -1.35 -8.72 5.93
N ILE A 36 -0.72 -9.74 5.37
CA ILE A 36 -0.98 -11.15 5.68
C ILE A 36 -0.03 -11.66 6.77
N ILE A 37 1.20 -11.14 6.81
CA ILE A 37 2.22 -11.51 7.81
C ILE A 37 1.70 -11.24 9.23
N LEU A 38 1.04 -10.12 9.46
CA LEU A 38 0.63 -9.72 10.80
C LEU A 38 -0.48 -10.63 11.40
N PRO A 39 -1.55 -11.00 10.68
CA PRO A 39 -2.47 -12.06 11.10
C PRO A 39 -1.78 -13.39 11.41
N PHE A 40 -0.80 -13.79 10.60
CA PHE A 40 -0.02 -15.00 10.86
C PHE A 40 0.77 -14.89 12.18
N GLN A 41 1.46 -13.78 12.42
CA GLN A 41 2.21 -13.53 13.65
C GLN A 41 1.30 -13.57 14.89
N VAL A 42 0.12 -12.95 14.82
CA VAL A 42 -0.79 -12.83 15.97
C VAL A 42 -1.62 -14.11 16.20
N SER A 43 -2.09 -14.76 15.14
CA SER A 43 -3.02 -15.89 15.24
C SER A 43 -2.34 -17.26 15.18
N VAL A 44 -1.21 -17.39 14.49
CA VAL A 44 -0.49 -18.67 14.36
C VAL A 44 0.73 -18.73 15.28
N LEU A 45 1.56 -17.69 15.28
CA LEU A 45 2.75 -17.67 16.15
C LEU A 45 2.42 -17.30 17.61
N GLY A 46 1.26 -16.69 17.87
CA GLY A 46 0.87 -16.24 19.20
C GLY A 46 1.58 -14.98 19.67
N PHE A 47 2.20 -14.21 18.76
CA PHE A 47 2.81 -12.92 19.09
C PHE A 47 1.73 -11.86 19.29
N THR A 48 1.22 -11.77 20.51
CA THR A 48 0.02 -11.00 20.84
C THR A 48 0.29 -9.57 21.27
N SER A 49 1.54 -9.24 21.63
CA SER A 49 1.88 -7.88 22.06
C SER A 49 1.76 -6.87 20.91
N PRO A 50 1.48 -5.58 21.20
CA PRO A 50 1.51 -4.51 20.19
C PRO A 50 2.85 -4.36 19.46
N ALA A 51 3.97 -4.88 20.01
CA ALA A 51 5.28 -4.83 19.37
C ALA A 51 5.33 -5.56 18.03
N VAL A 52 4.39 -6.48 17.77
CA VAL A 52 4.23 -7.15 16.47
C VAL A 52 4.06 -6.14 15.32
N SER A 53 3.31 -5.06 15.55
CA SER A 53 3.09 -4.01 14.56
C SER A 53 4.38 -3.25 14.22
N ALA A 54 5.27 -3.05 15.19
CA ALA A 54 6.56 -2.40 14.98
C ALA A 54 7.47 -3.22 14.04
N THR A 55 7.43 -4.56 14.14
CA THR A 55 8.20 -5.43 13.24
C THR A 55 7.77 -5.27 11.78
N ASN A 56 6.46 -5.07 11.56
CA ASN A 56 5.91 -4.87 10.23
C ASN A 56 6.21 -3.47 9.68
N GLN A 57 6.28 -2.46 10.56
CA GLN A 57 6.67 -1.11 10.19
C GLN A 57 8.14 -1.03 9.79
N LEU A 58 9.03 -1.77 10.49
CA LEU A 58 10.44 -1.90 10.10
C LEU A 58 10.60 -2.52 8.71
N TYR A 59 9.86 -3.61 8.42
CA TYR A 59 9.83 -4.21 7.08
C TYR A 59 9.45 -3.17 6.01
N ASN A 60 8.39 -2.39 6.25
CA ASN A 60 7.92 -1.37 5.32
C ASN A 60 8.94 -0.24 5.12
N VAL A 61 9.60 0.22 6.18
CA VAL A 61 10.65 1.26 6.10
C VAL A 61 11.83 0.80 5.25
N VAL A 62 12.17 -0.49 5.26
CA VAL A 62 13.28 -1.03 4.46
C VAL A 62 12.85 -1.39 3.03
N ALA A 63 11.69 -2.02 2.85
CA ALA A 63 11.26 -2.55 1.56
C ALA A 63 10.74 -1.47 0.60
N ILE A 64 9.93 -0.52 1.10
CA ILE A 64 9.22 0.46 0.27
C ILE A 64 10.15 1.45 -0.46
N PRO A 65 11.24 1.99 0.14
CA PRO A 65 12.09 2.98 -0.53
C PRO A 65 12.66 2.51 -1.87
N SER A 66 12.99 1.21 -1.99
CA SER A 66 13.51 0.64 -3.23
C SER A 66 12.50 0.73 -4.39
N GLY A 67 11.23 0.43 -4.12
CA GLY A 67 10.13 0.54 -5.08
C GLY A 67 9.83 2.00 -5.44
N VAL A 68 9.80 2.88 -4.45
CA VAL A 68 9.60 4.33 -4.66
C VAL A 68 10.71 4.92 -5.51
N TYR A 69 11.96 4.56 -5.22
CA TYR A 69 13.11 5.03 -5.98
C TYR A 69 13.06 4.59 -7.45
N ARG A 70 12.69 3.33 -7.71
CA ARG A 70 12.45 2.85 -9.08
C ARG A 70 11.34 3.65 -9.78
N TYR A 71 10.23 3.87 -9.09
CA TYR A 71 9.08 4.62 -9.61
C TYR A 71 9.43 6.09 -9.94
N ILE A 72 10.28 6.72 -9.14
CA ILE A 72 10.83 8.06 -9.41
C ILE A 72 11.70 8.04 -10.66
N ARG A 73 12.62 7.06 -10.79
CA ARG A 73 13.46 6.92 -11.99
C ARG A 73 12.65 6.68 -13.27
N GLU A 74 11.53 5.98 -13.16
CA GLU A 74 10.59 5.74 -14.27
C GLU A 74 9.81 7.01 -14.68
N GLY A 75 9.88 8.11 -13.90
CA GLY A 75 9.22 9.38 -14.21
C GLY A 75 7.71 9.38 -13.97
N ARG A 76 7.19 8.36 -13.28
CA ARG A 76 5.76 8.14 -13.03
C ARG A 76 5.24 8.94 -11.82
N MET A 77 6.14 9.59 -11.08
CA MET A 77 5.83 10.25 -9.81
C MET A 77 5.05 11.55 -10.00
N VAL A 78 3.81 11.58 -9.51
CA VAL A 78 2.99 12.81 -9.40
C VAL A 78 3.24 13.43 -8.03
N TRP A 79 4.20 14.33 -7.95
CA TRP A 79 4.63 14.93 -6.68
C TRP A 79 3.51 15.63 -5.89
N PRO A 80 2.60 16.43 -6.50
CA PRO A 80 1.50 17.02 -5.75
C PRO A 80 0.58 15.99 -5.10
N LEU A 81 0.22 14.93 -5.84
CA LEU A 81 -0.56 13.81 -5.30
C LEU A 81 0.15 13.18 -4.09
N THR A 82 1.45 12.96 -4.22
CA THR A 82 2.29 12.39 -3.17
C THR A 82 2.25 13.22 -1.90
N TRP A 83 2.38 14.54 -2.01
CA TRP A 83 2.34 15.42 -0.83
C TRP A 83 0.97 15.45 -0.16
N ILE A 84 -0.12 15.42 -0.93
CA ILE A 84 -1.48 15.30 -0.38
C ILE A 84 -1.62 14.00 0.41
N VAL A 85 -1.14 12.89 -0.18
CA VAL A 85 -1.16 11.57 0.44
C VAL A 85 -0.33 11.55 1.73
N ILE A 86 0.89 12.08 1.71
CA ILE A 86 1.77 12.15 2.89
C ILE A 86 1.12 13.00 3.98
N ALA A 87 0.57 14.17 3.63
CA ALA A 87 -0.06 15.07 4.58
C ALA A 87 -1.26 14.44 5.29
N GLY A 88 -2.02 13.56 4.61
CA GLY A 88 -3.12 12.83 5.25
C GLY A 88 -2.64 11.57 5.99
N THR A 89 -1.82 10.75 5.34
CA THR A 89 -1.42 9.43 5.86
C THR A 89 -0.49 9.54 7.07
N LEU A 90 0.47 10.47 7.09
CA LEU A 90 1.47 10.53 8.14
C LEU A 90 0.85 10.86 9.52
N PRO A 91 0.03 11.91 9.68
CA PRO A 91 -0.70 12.14 10.92
C PRO A 91 -1.65 10.99 11.25
N GLY A 92 -2.34 10.45 10.24
CA GLY A 92 -3.25 9.32 10.41
C GLY A 92 -2.55 8.09 10.99
N VAL A 93 -1.39 7.71 10.48
CA VAL A 93 -0.60 6.56 10.97
C VAL A 93 -0.18 6.76 12.41
N LEU A 94 0.24 7.97 12.79
CA LEU A 94 0.59 8.29 14.18
C LEU A 94 -0.62 8.15 15.11
N ILE A 95 -1.76 8.73 14.73
CA ILE A 95 -3.03 8.57 15.47
C ILE A 95 -3.40 7.08 15.58
N GLY A 96 -3.30 6.33 14.48
CA GLY A 96 -3.60 4.90 14.46
C GLY A 96 -2.70 4.08 15.37
N ALA A 97 -1.40 4.38 15.40
CA ALA A 97 -0.45 3.73 16.31
C ALA A 97 -0.78 4.03 17.79
N LEU A 98 -1.13 5.28 18.10
CA LEU A 98 -1.59 5.66 19.46
C LEU A 98 -2.89 4.95 19.82
N VAL A 99 -3.84 4.85 18.89
CA VAL A 99 -5.10 4.10 19.10
C VAL A 99 -4.80 2.62 19.33
N ARG A 100 -3.84 2.04 18.60
CA ARG A 100 -3.46 0.65 18.80
C ARG A 100 -2.92 0.39 20.20
N ILE A 101 -2.04 1.24 20.68
CA ILE A 101 -1.40 1.09 21.99
C ILE A 101 -2.42 1.30 23.11
N ASN A 102 -3.27 2.32 23.02
CA ASN A 102 -4.16 2.72 24.11
C ASN A 102 -5.51 1.96 24.14
N TYR A 103 -6.08 1.62 22.98
CA TYR A 103 -7.45 1.07 22.89
C TYR A 103 -7.50 -0.36 22.34
N LEU A 104 -6.52 -0.78 21.53
CA LEU A 104 -6.48 -2.11 20.89
C LEU A 104 -5.25 -2.92 21.30
N SER A 105 -4.81 -2.74 22.55
CA SER A 105 -3.77 -3.55 23.18
C SER A 105 -4.24 -4.99 23.38
N ASN A 106 -5.54 -5.22 23.59
CA ASN A 106 -6.12 -6.55 23.71
C ASN A 106 -6.09 -7.29 22.36
N PRO A 107 -5.47 -8.49 22.28
CA PRO A 107 -5.36 -9.28 21.06
C PRO A 107 -6.72 -9.66 20.44
N SER A 108 -7.75 -9.89 21.25
CA SER A 108 -9.08 -10.29 20.75
C SER A 108 -9.75 -9.15 19.98
N SER A 109 -9.77 -7.95 20.57
CA SER A 109 -10.32 -6.74 19.92
C SER A 109 -9.51 -6.39 18.67
N PHE A 110 -8.19 -6.56 18.71
CA PHE A 110 -7.35 -6.37 17.54
C PHE A 110 -7.65 -7.37 16.41
N LYS A 111 -7.81 -8.66 16.73
CA LYS A 111 -8.15 -9.69 15.73
C LYS A 111 -9.47 -9.40 15.03
N VAL A 112 -10.48 -8.93 15.77
CA VAL A 112 -11.78 -8.52 15.20
C VAL A 112 -11.60 -7.34 14.25
N PHE A 113 -10.88 -6.30 14.67
CA PHE A 113 -10.55 -5.15 13.81
C PHE A 113 -9.80 -5.58 12.55
N ALA A 114 -8.75 -6.38 12.70
CA ALA A 114 -7.96 -6.89 11.59
C ALA A 114 -8.81 -7.73 10.64
N GLY A 115 -9.72 -8.56 11.17
CA GLY A 115 -10.68 -9.34 10.40
C GLY A 115 -11.58 -8.46 9.53
N PHE A 116 -12.14 -7.37 10.08
CA PHE A 116 -12.95 -6.42 9.29
C PHE A 116 -12.13 -5.73 8.19
N VAL A 117 -10.89 -5.33 8.48
CA VAL A 117 -10.01 -4.72 7.48
C VAL A 117 -9.71 -5.72 6.35
N LEU A 118 -9.36 -6.95 6.68
CA LEU A 118 -9.09 -8.01 5.70
C LEU A 118 -10.32 -8.35 4.87
N LEU A 119 -11.49 -8.46 5.51
CA LEU A 119 -12.76 -8.73 4.82
C LEU A 119 -13.10 -7.60 3.85
N TYR A 120 -12.91 -6.34 4.26
CA TYR A 120 -13.09 -5.19 3.38
C TYR A 120 -12.14 -5.25 2.18
N ILE A 121 -10.84 -5.47 2.40
CA ILE A 121 -9.85 -5.57 1.31
C ILE A 121 -10.22 -6.74 0.38
N GLY A 122 -10.54 -7.92 0.93
CA GLY A 122 -10.92 -9.11 0.17
C GLY A 122 -12.18 -8.87 -0.68
N PHE A 123 -13.23 -8.32 -0.08
CA PHE A 123 -14.46 -7.96 -0.81
C PHE A 123 -14.19 -6.93 -1.91
N ARG A 124 -13.31 -5.95 -1.67
CA ARG A 124 -12.97 -4.92 -2.65
C ARG A 124 -12.22 -5.49 -3.84
N ILE A 125 -11.20 -6.32 -3.60
CA ILE A 125 -10.46 -7.00 -4.66
C ILE A 125 -11.41 -7.91 -5.46
N LEU A 126 -12.30 -8.66 -4.82
CA LEU A 126 -13.31 -9.48 -5.50
C LEU A 126 -14.23 -8.64 -6.39
N ARG A 127 -14.73 -7.51 -5.88
CA ARG A 127 -15.59 -6.61 -6.65
C ARG A 127 -14.85 -5.98 -7.84
N GLU A 128 -13.56 -5.68 -7.68
CA GLU A 128 -12.71 -5.17 -8.76
C GLU A 128 -12.54 -6.22 -9.86
N ILE A 129 -12.24 -7.47 -9.51
CA ILE A 129 -12.13 -8.58 -10.47
C ILE A 129 -13.45 -8.81 -11.23
N LEU A 130 -14.59 -8.70 -10.54
CA LEU A 130 -15.91 -8.86 -11.15
C LEU A 130 -16.36 -7.65 -11.98
N SER A 131 -15.74 -6.49 -11.78
CA SER A 131 -16.05 -5.27 -12.52
C SER A 131 -15.44 -5.33 -13.93
N ARG A 132 -16.29 -5.31 -14.97
CA ARG A 132 -15.85 -5.27 -16.37
C ARG A 132 -15.29 -3.92 -16.84
N LYS A 133 -15.31 -2.89 -16.00
CA LYS A 133 -14.79 -1.57 -16.36
C LYS A 133 -13.26 -1.57 -16.27
N LYS A 134 -12.59 -1.34 -17.40
CA LYS A 134 -11.15 -1.05 -17.41
C LYS A 134 -10.93 0.34 -16.79
N PRO A 135 -10.21 0.45 -15.67
CA PRO A 135 -9.81 1.74 -15.12
C PRO A 135 -8.85 2.44 -16.08
N LYS A 136 -8.92 3.77 -16.17
CA LYS A 136 -8.01 4.57 -17.00
C LYS A 136 -6.54 4.34 -16.66
N THR A 137 -6.24 3.98 -15.41
CA THR A 137 -4.89 3.67 -14.97
C THR A 137 -4.33 2.36 -15.51
N LEU A 138 -5.17 1.33 -15.67
CA LEU A 138 -4.73 0.10 -16.34
C LEU A 138 -4.40 0.38 -17.81
N GLU A 139 -5.15 1.24 -18.50
CA GLU A 139 -4.86 1.63 -19.88
C GLU A 139 -3.56 2.44 -19.99
N ALA A 140 -3.34 3.41 -19.11
CA ALA A 140 -2.10 4.18 -19.05
C ALA A 140 -0.89 3.28 -18.72
N GLU A 141 -1.05 2.30 -17.85
CA GLU A 141 -0.01 1.33 -17.50
C GLU A 141 0.30 0.36 -18.64
N GLN A 142 -0.71 -0.12 -19.37
CA GLN A 142 -0.51 -0.94 -20.57
C GLN A 142 0.28 -0.16 -21.64
N LYS A 143 -0.12 1.07 -21.94
CA LYS A 143 0.60 1.95 -22.88
C LYS A 143 2.05 2.20 -22.42
N PHE A 144 2.27 2.43 -21.12
CA PHE A 144 3.62 2.60 -20.57
C PHE A 144 4.48 1.33 -20.76
N ASN A 145 3.94 0.16 -20.44
CA ASN A 145 4.64 -1.11 -20.58
C ASN A 145 5.00 -1.42 -22.05
N GLU A 146 4.12 -1.10 -22.99
CA GLU A 146 4.41 -1.20 -24.43
C GLU A 146 5.55 -0.28 -24.85
N ILE A 147 5.55 0.98 -24.40
CA ILE A 147 6.64 1.93 -24.67
C ILE A 147 7.97 1.39 -24.12
N VAL A 148 7.99 0.93 -22.87
CA VAL A 148 9.19 0.36 -22.23
C VAL A 148 9.70 -0.87 -22.98
N LYS A 149 8.80 -1.78 -23.38
CA LYS A 149 9.14 -2.98 -24.15
C LYS A 149 9.74 -2.62 -25.51
N ASN A 150 9.14 -1.65 -26.22
CA ASN A 150 9.62 -1.18 -27.52
C ASN A 150 10.99 -0.48 -27.43
N LEU A 151 11.22 0.30 -26.37
CA LEU A 151 12.53 0.96 -26.15
C LEU A 151 13.63 -0.05 -25.81
N ARG A 152 13.32 -1.05 -24.99
CA ARG A 152 14.24 -2.17 -24.69
C ARG A 152 14.58 -2.96 -25.95
N ALA A 153 13.56 -3.33 -26.74
CA ALA A 153 13.75 -4.09 -27.98
C ALA A 153 14.60 -3.31 -29.01
N LYS A 154 14.47 -1.99 -29.06
CA LYS A 154 15.24 -1.12 -29.96
C LYS A 154 16.61 -0.69 -29.39
N HIS A 155 17.02 -1.17 -28.21
CA HIS A 155 18.20 -0.71 -27.47
C HIS A 155 18.33 0.83 -27.40
N SER A 156 17.20 1.53 -27.42
CA SER A 156 17.18 2.99 -27.55
C SER A 156 17.23 3.64 -26.17
N LYS A 157 18.11 4.62 -25.99
CA LYS A 157 18.19 5.46 -24.77
C LYS A 157 17.14 6.57 -24.74
N ALA A 158 16.06 6.47 -25.52
CA ALA A 158 15.02 7.50 -25.54
C ALA A 158 14.42 7.68 -24.14
N LYS A 159 14.05 8.93 -23.81
CA LYS A 159 13.51 9.28 -22.50
C LYS A 159 12.13 8.68 -22.31
N LEU A 160 11.90 8.09 -21.14
CA LEU A 160 10.57 7.60 -20.74
C LEU A 160 9.58 8.77 -20.59
N PRO A 161 8.29 8.56 -20.93
CA PRO A 161 7.26 9.56 -20.72
C PRO A 161 7.13 9.86 -19.22
N LYS A 162 7.14 11.14 -18.86
CA LYS A 162 7.02 11.59 -17.47
C LYS A 162 5.61 12.09 -17.18
N ALA A 163 5.15 11.90 -15.95
CA ALA A 163 3.91 12.52 -15.49
C ALA A 163 4.05 14.05 -15.50
N LYS A 164 3.09 14.73 -16.11
CA LYS A 164 3.05 16.20 -16.22
C LYS A 164 1.88 16.75 -15.45
N VAL A 165 2.13 17.60 -14.46
CA VAL A 165 1.08 18.31 -13.73
C VAL A 165 0.58 19.46 -14.60
N LEU A 166 -0.73 19.52 -14.84
CA LEU A 166 -1.38 20.58 -15.63
C LEU A 166 -1.90 21.69 -14.72
N ARG A 167 -2.56 21.32 -13.63
CA ARG A 167 -3.17 22.25 -12.67
C ARG A 167 -3.10 21.66 -11.27
N PHE A 168 -2.74 22.48 -10.29
CA PHE A 168 -2.77 22.09 -8.89
C PHE A 168 -3.29 23.23 -8.02
N ASN A 169 -4.36 22.96 -7.27
CA ASN A 169 -4.89 23.83 -6.23
C ASN A 169 -5.53 23.00 -5.10
N LEU A 170 -6.02 23.68 -4.06
CA LEU A 170 -6.63 23.04 -2.88
C LEU A 170 -7.89 22.22 -3.18
N ASN A 171 -8.54 22.45 -4.33
CA ASN A 171 -9.76 21.75 -4.72
C ASN A 171 -9.51 20.69 -5.79
N VAL A 172 -8.56 20.90 -6.69
CA VAL A 172 -8.35 20.11 -7.91
C VAL A 172 -6.87 19.90 -8.20
N LEU A 173 -6.52 18.65 -8.51
CA LEU A 173 -5.28 18.23 -9.11
C LEU A 173 -5.57 17.63 -10.49
N GLU A 174 -4.98 18.23 -11.53
CA GLU A 174 -4.99 17.73 -12.89
C GLU A 174 -3.58 17.37 -13.33
N TYR A 175 -3.41 16.16 -13.86
CA TYR A 175 -2.15 15.71 -14.42
C TYR A 175 -2.39 14.84 -15.65
N GLU A 176 -1.37 14.76 -16.49
CA GLU A 176 -1.34 13.93 -17.69
C GLU A 176 -0.23 12.89 -17.57
N PHE A 177 -0.55 11.64 -17.91
CA PHE A 177 0.42 10.55 -17.97
C PHE A 177 0.11 9.65 -19.17
N VAL A 178 1.09 9.52 -20.08
CA VAL A 178 0.98 8.68 -21.29
C VAL A 178 -0.26 9.00 -22.13
N GLY A 179 -0.56 10.29 -22.29
CA GLY A 179 -1.70 10.78 -23.07
C GLY A 179 -3.06 10.71 -22.36
N GLU A 180 -3.13 10.13 -21.16
CA GLU A 180 -4.34 10.12 -20.34
C GLU A 180 -4.35 11.30 -19.37
N ARG A 181 -5.48 12.02 -19.30
CA ARG A 181 -5.69 13.11 -18.35
C ARG A 181 -6.49 12.63 -17.15
N PHE A 182 -5.96 12.92 -15.97
CA PHE A 182 -6.56 12.63 -14.68
C PHE A 182 -6.97 13.95 -14.02
N ASN A 183 -8.21 14.02 -13.55
CA ASN A 183 -8.74 15.14 -12.77
C ASN A 183 -9.28 14.57 -11.47
N VAL A 184 -8.68 15.00 -10.37
CA VAL A 184 -9.06 14.54 -9.04
C VAL A 184 -9.20 15.67 -8.06
N LYS A 185 -10.15 15.53 -7.15
CA LYS A 185 -10.35 16.51 -6.08
C LYS A 185 -9.33 16.28 -4.98
N THR A 186 -8.64 17.33 -4.56
CA THR A 186 -7.57 17.27 -3.56
C THR A 186 -8.10 16.90 -2.16
N ILE A 187 -9.24 17.48 -1.74
CA ILE A 187 -9.81 17.27 -0.40
C ILE A 187 -10.23 15.81 -0.16
N PRO A 188 -11.00 15.13 -1.04
CA PRO A 188 -11.34 13.73 -0.84
C PRO A 188 -10.13 12.80 -0.78
N ILE A 189 -9.09 13.06 -1.57
CA ILE A 189 -7.83 12.30 -1.52
C ILE A 189 -7.21 12.44 -0.12
N PHE A 190 -7.09 13.67 0.37
CA PHE A 190 -6.57 13.93 1.71
C PHE A 190 -7.37 13.20 2.80
N LEU A 191 -8.70 13.33 2.81
CA LEU A 191 -9.56 12.71 3.83
C LEU A 191 -9.45 11.18 3.82
N ILE A 192 -9.47 10.59 2.64
CA ILE A 192 -9.32 9.14 2.48
C ILE A 192 -7.92 8.70 2.91
N SER A 193 -6.88 9.43 2.52
CA SER A 193 -5.50 9.19 2.99
C SER A 193 -5.39 9.25 4.51
N SER A 194 -6.07 10.18 5.17
CA SER A 194 -6.10 10.28 6.63
C SER A 194 -6.79 9.08 7.27
N ILE A 195 -7.98 8.70 6.79
CA ILE A 195 -8.70 7.52 7.30
C ILE A 195 -7.88 6.25 7.10
N VAL A 196 -7.33 6.06 5.89
CA VAL A 196 -6.48 4.91 5.58
C VAL A 196 -5.19 4.92 6.38
N GLY A 197 -4.63 6.10 6.66
CA GLY A 197 -3.51 6.29 7.57
C GLY A 197 -3.83 5.77 8.98
N ILE A 198 -4.98 6.15 9.55
CA ILE A 198 -5.43 5.68 10.86
C ILE A 198 -5.59 4.17 10.87
N VAL A 199 -6.35 3.61 9.93
CA VAL A 199 -6.57 2.16 9.83
C VAL A 199 -5.24 1.42 9.64
N GLY A 200 -4.38 1.93 8.75
CA GLY A 200 -3.07 1.37 8.46
C GLY A 200 -2.09 1.47 9.64
N GLY A 201 -2.21 2.51 10.48
CA GLY A 201 -1.45 2.68 11.72
C GLY A 201 -1.92 1.73 12.82
N ILE A 202 -3.23 1.54 12.98
CA ILE A 202 -3.78 0.57 13.95
C ILE A 202 -3.34 -0.85 13.60
N TYR A 203 -3.42 -1.18 12.31
CA TYR A 203 -3.09 -2.49 11.78
C TYR A 203 -1.57 -2.71 11.71
N GLY A 204 -0.80 -1.67 11.37
CA GLY A 204 0.66 -1.73 11.22
C GLY A 204 1.15 -2.12 9.82
N ILE A 205 0.36 -1.94 8.76
CA ILE A 205 0.69 -2.41 7.40
C ILE A 205 1.24 -1.37 6.44
N GLY A 206 1.21 -0.09 6.81
CA GLY A 206 1.45 1.00 5.87
C GLY A 206 0.28 1.09 4.87
N GLY A 207 -0.40 2.24 4.84
CA GLY A 207 -1.71 2.37 4.18
C GLY A 207 -1.78 2.06 2.67
N GLY A 208 -0.66 1.80 1.99
CA GLY A 208 -0.59 1.56 0.55
C GLY A 208 -1.45 0.40 0.05
N ALA A 209 -1.50 -0.73 0.78
CA ALA A 209 -2.32 -1.90 0.42
C ALA A 209 -3.83 -1.58 0.40
N ILE A 210 -4.26 -0.62 1.22
CA ILE A 210 -5.65 -0.16 1.28
C ILE A 210 -5.88 0.99 0.29
N MET A 211 -4.91 1.90 0.13
CA MET A 211 -5.04 3.07 -0.75
C MET A 211 -5.17 2.68 -2.23
N ALA A 212 -4.41 1.69 -2.71
CA ALA A 212 -4.41 1.36 -4.14
C ALA A 212 -5.81 0.95 -4.68
N PRO A 213 -6.53 -0.05 -4.09
CA PRO A 213 -7.88 -0.39 -4.55
C PRO A 213 -8.89 0.77 -4.41
N ILE A 214 -8.71 1.63 -3.40
CA ILE A 214 -9.57 2.80 -3.18
C ILE A 214 -9.37 3.84 -4.28
N TYR A 215 -8.12 4.11 -4.66
CA TYR A 215 -7.77 5.07 -5.70
C TYR A 215 -8.22 4.62 -7.08
N VAL A 216 -8.00 3.35 -7.42
CA VAL A 216 -8.49 2.75 -8.67
C VAL A 216 -10.01 2.85 -8.75
N THR A 217 -10.72 2.47 -7.69
CA THR A 217 -12.20 2.39 -7.74
C THR A 217 -12.89 3.75 -7.69
N PHE A 218 -12.46 4.67 -6.82
CA PHE A 218 -13.18 5.92 -6.59
C PHE A 218 -12.64 7.10 -7.38
N PHE A 219 -11.36 7.08 -7.72
CA PHE A 219 -10.70 8.19 -8.39
C PHE A 219 -10.23 7.83 -9.80
N ASN A 220 -10.33 6.56 -10.22
CA ASN A 220 -9.76 6.09 -11.48
C ASN A 220 -8.27 6.45 -11.59
N LEU A 221 -7.57 6.37 -10.45
CA LEU A 221 -6.14 6.65 -10.23
C LEU A 221 -5.32 5.36 -10.10
#